data_AF-A0A2Z6MJ25-F1
#
_entry.id   AF-A0A2Z6MJ25-F1
#
_cell.length_a   1.000
_cell.length_b   1.000
_cell.length_c   1.000
_cell.angle_alpha   90.00
_cell.angle_beta   90.00
_cell.angle_gamma   90.00
#
_symmetry.space_group_name_H-M   'P 1'
#
loop_
_entity.id
_entity.type
_entity.pdbx_description
1 polymer ?
#
loop_
_entity_poly.entity_id
_entity_poly.type
_entity_poly.pdbx_seq_one_letter_code
_entity_poly.pdbx_strand_id
1 'polypeptide(L)'
;MQMLYKTCGVTNVAGSGFGERRDGALSVMENGVISGHGFYTTSYQAFYVLGQCEGDVGDSDCGQCVKNAVQKAQVECGNSISGEIFLHKCFISYGYYPNGVPSRDSSYSSFSSGKNPGKTAAIILGGIAGVAFLVIFLLFARSLRKKHNDY
;
A
#
# COMPACT_ATOMS: atom_id res chain seq x y z
N MET A 1 8.40 21.46 -7.66
CA MET A 1 7.91 20.08 -7.91
C MET A 1 6.39 20.06 -7.88
N GLN A 2 5.76 19.44 -8.88
CA GLN A 2 4.31 19.42 -9.02
C GLN A 2 3.72 18.22 -8.27
N MET A 3 2.58 18.42 -7.60
CA MET A 3 1.80 17.35 -6.99
C MET A 3 0.89 16.75 -8.08
N LEU A 4 0.94 15.43 -8.23
CA LEU A 4 0.09 14.71 -9.18
C LEU A 4 -1.25 14.36 -8.54
N TYR A 5 -1.21 13.82 -7.32
CA TYR A 5 -2.40 13.35 -6.63
C TYR A 5 -2.19 13.35 -5.11
N LYS A 6 -3.28 13.45 -4.37
CA LYS A 6 -3.31 13.28 -2.92
C LYS A 6 -4.53 12.49 -2.47
N THR A 7 -4.34 11.68 -1.43
CA THR A 7 -5.42 11.08 -0.64
C THR A 7 -5.18 11.42 0.81
N CYS A 8 -6.22 11.88 1.50
CA CYS A 8 -6.18 12.05 2.95
C CYS A 8 -7.32 11.21 3.54
N GLY A 9 -7.06 10.56 4.66
CA GLY A 9 -8.08 9.81 5.38
C GLY A 9 -9.24 10.71 5.83
N VAL A 10 -10.46 10.17 5.80
CA VAL A 10 -11.67 10.89 6.24
C VAL A 10 -11.67 11.17 7.74
N THR A 11 -11.01 10.30 8.51
CA THR A 11 -10.92 10.42 9.96
C THR A 11 -9.80 11.38 10.34
N ASN A 12 -10.13 12.34 11.19
CA ASN A 12 -9.17 13.26 11.79
C ASN A 12 -9.06 12.96 13.29
N VAL A 13 -7.86 13.08 13.84
CA VAL A 13 -7.65 12.98 15.29
C VAL A 13 -7.64 14.37 15.90
N ALA A 14 -8.52 14.58 16.88
CA ALA A 14 -8.50 15.77 17.73
C ALA A 14 -7.59 15.51 18.94
N GLY A 15 -6.58 16.35 19.13
CA GLY A 15 -5.67 16.25 20.27
C GLY A 15 -4.35 16.97 20.03
N SER A 16 -3.75 17.50 21.10
CA SER A 16 -2.41 18.07 21.05
C SER A 16 -1.37 16.97 20.75
N GLY A 17 -0.32 17.34 20.00
CA GLY A 17 0.80 16.44 19.70
C GLY A 17 0.52 15.37 18.64
N PHE A 18 -0.64 15.31 17.99
CA PHE A 18 -0.82 14.41 16.83
C PHE A 18 0.07 14.86 15.65
N GLY A 19 0.00 16.15 15.30
CA GLY A 19 0.79 16.74 14.22
C GLY A 19 2.29 16.57 14.44
N GLU A 20 2.77 16.85 15.66
CA GLU A 20 4.19 16.71 16.02
C GLU A 20 4.71 15.27 15.83
N ARG A 21 3.94 14.26 16.26
CA ARG A 21 4.32 12.85 16.10
C ARG A 21 4.33 12.41 14.65
N ARG A 22 3.35 12.87 13.86
CA ARG A 22 3.32 12.65 12.41
C ARG A 22 4.53 13.30 11.76
N ASP A 23 4.82 14.55 12.09
CA ASP A 23 5.91 15.32 11.48
C ASP A 23 7.27 14.72 11.84
N GLY A 24 7.42 14.23 13.07
CA GLY A 24 8.58 13.44 13.48
C GLY A 24 8.73 12.16 12.66
N ALA A 25 7.66 11.39 12.47
CA ALA A 25 7.68 10.18 11.65
C ALA A 25 8.07 10.47 10.19
N LEU A 26 7.51 11.52 9.60
CA LEU A 26 7.81 11.96 8.24
C LEU A 26 9.26 12.46 8.10
N SER A 27 9.80 13.14 9.12
CA SER A 27 11.20 13.57 9.15
C SER A 27 12.19 12.40 9.22
N VAL A 28 11.87 11.35 10.00
CA VAL A 28 12.68 10.11 10.02
C VAL A 28 12.71 9.46 8.64
N MET A 29 11.56 9.41 7.96
CA MET A 29 11.46 8.88 6.60
C MET A 29 12.24 9.71 5.58
N GLU A 30 12.22 11.04 5.66
CA GLU A 30 12.96 11.94 4.76
C GLU A 30 14.47 11.64 4.75
N ASN A 31 15.07 11.39 5.92
CA ASN A 31 16.47 10.98 6.00
C ASN A 31 16.66 9.53 5.56
N GLY A 32 15.71 8.67 5.90
CA GLY A 32 15.75 7.25 5.59
C GLY A 32 15.79 6.97 4.09
N VAL A 33 15.03 7.70 3.27
CA VAL A 33 15.00 7.50 1.81
C VAL A 33 16.35 7.80 1.14
N ILE A 34 17.14 8.72 1.69
CA ILE A 34 18.49 9.03 1.19
C ILE A 34 19.41 7.83 1.46
N SER A 35 19.36 7.29 2.69
CA SER A 35 20.17 6.12 3.06
C SER A 35 19.71 4.81 2.41
N GLY A 36 18.42 4.72 2.08
CA GLY A 36 17.80 3.56 1.45
C GLY A 36 17.75 3.62 -0.07
N HIS A 37 18.50 4.53 -0.69
CA HIS A 37 18.58 4.70 -2.15
C HIS A 37 17.21 4.79 -2.82
N GLY A 38 16.36 5.67 -2.29
CA GLY A 38 15.04 5.92 -2.84
C GLY A 38 13.91 5.10 -2.27
N PHE A 39 14.14 4.21 -1.29
CA PHE A 39 13.04 3.54 -0.59
C PHE A 39 13.30 3.45 0.91
N TYR A 40 12.30 3.80 1.71
CA TYR A 40 12.38 3.65 3.16
C TYR A 40 11.00 3.47 3.79
N THR A 41 10.93 2.61 4.80
CA THR A 41 9.75 2.47 5.64
C THR A 41 10.14 2.31 7.09
N THR A 42 9.34 2.86 7.99
CA THR A 42 9.56 2.71 9.42
C THR A 42 8.26 2.91 10.19
N SER A 43 8.28 2.50 11.46
CA SER A 43 7.26 2.86 12.43
C SER A 43 7.83 3.84 13.45
N TYR A 44 7.10 4.90 13.74
CA TYR A 44 7.49 5.93 14.70
C TYR A 44 6.28 6.41 15.48
N GLN A 45 6.28 6.21 16.80
CA GLN A 45 5.24 6.71 17.72
C GLN A 45 3.80 6.50 17.20
N ALA A 46 3.45 5.24 16.90
CA ALA A 46 2.16 4.81 16.34
C ALA A 46 1.86 5.24 14.89
N PHE A 47 2.80 5.86 14.20
CA PHE A 47 2.73 6.04 12.74
C PHE A 47 3.52 4.96 12.02
N TYR A 48 2.97 4.48 10.92
CA TYR A 48 3.72 3.80 9.87
C TYR A 48 3.93 4.79 8.73
N VAL A 49 5.14 4.87 8.21
CA VAL A 49 5.51 5.75 7.11
C VAL A 49 6.25 4.98 6.03
N LEU A 50 6.07 5.42 4.78
CA LEU A 50 6.76 4.89 3.62
C LEU A 50 7.09 6.05 2.69
N GLY A 51 8.35 6.11 2.25
CA GLY A 51 8.82 7.01 1.21
C GLY A 51 9.43 6.21 0.07
N GLN A 52 9.11 6.59 -1.16
CA GLN A 52 9.63 5.97 -2.37
C GLN A 52 9.93 7.03 -3.43
N CYS A 53 11.09 6.95 -4.05
CA CYS A 53 11.50 7.74 -5.20
C CYS A 53 11.46 6.89 -6.47
N GLU A 54 11.39 7.56 -7.62
CA GLU A 54 11.53 6.91 -8.92
C GLU A 54 12.97 6.38 -9.11
N GLY A 55 13.13 5.28 -9.83
CA GLY A 55 14.38 4.51 -9.84
C GLY A 55 15.56 5.18 -10.53
N ASP A 56 15.32 6.22 -11.33
CA ASP A 56 16.34 7.02 -12.02
C ASP A 56 16.70 8.31 -11.26
N VAL A 57 16.09 8.55 -10.10
CA VAL A 57 16.29 9.74 -9.27
C VAL A 57 17.48 9.52 -8.34
N GLY A 58 18.50 10.39 -8.43
CA GLY A 58 19.64 10.37 -7.51
C GLY A 58 19.27 10.77 -6.07
N ASP A 59 20.07 10.34 -5.09
CA ASP A 59 19.78 10.48 -3.65
C ASP A 59 19.44 11.92 -3.21
N SER A 60 20.16 12.92 -3.74
CA SER A 60 19.89 14.34 -3.45
C SER A 60 18.52 14.80 -3.94
N ASP A 61 18.19 14.47 -5.19
CA ASP A 61 16.90 14.82 -5.79
C ASP A 61 15.75 14.06 -5.10
N CYS A 62 16.01 12.82 -4.69
CA CYS A 62 15.07 12.01 -3.93
C CYS A 62 14.74 12.65 -2.58
N GLY A 63 15.78 13.01 -1.80
CA GLY A 63 15.61 13.71 -0.53
C GLY A 63 14.81 15.01 -0.68
N GLN A 64 15.14 15.82 -1.70
CA GLN A 64 14.39 17.05 -1.97
C GLN A 64 12.94 16.78 -2.39
N CYS A 65 12.68 15.69 -3.13
CA CYS A 65 11.33 15.32 -3.52
C CYS A 65 10.49 14.92 -2.32
N VAL A 66 11.02 14.02 -1.49
CA VAL A 66 10.34 13.54 -0.29
C VAL A 66 10.09 14.70 0.67
N LYS A 67 11.05 15.61 0.87
CA LYS A 67 10.86 16.83 1.65
C LYS A 67 9.69 17.69 1.16
N ASN A 68 9.59 17.91 -0.15
CA ASN A 68 8.47 18.65 -0.74
C ASN A 68 7.14 17.90 -0.57
N ALA A 69 7.16 16.57 -0.66
CA ALA A 69 5.98 15.74 -0.43
C ALA A 69 5.52 15.82 1.04
N VAL A 70 6.45 15.85 2.00
CA VAL A 70 6.18 16.02 3.44
C VAL A 70 5.51 17.36 3.72
N GLN A 71 6.06 18.45 3.19
CA GLN A 71 5.44 19.79 3.34
C GLN A 71 4.02 19.83 2.78
N LYS A 72 3.80 19.17 1.64
CA LYS A 72 2.48 19.02 1.03
C LYS A 72 1.54 18.18 1.90
N ALA A 73 1.99 17.07 2.46
CA ALA A 73 1.17 16.27 3.39
C ALA A 73 0.70 17.09 4.59
N GLN A 74 1.58 17.92 5.15
CA GLN A 74 1.28 18.76 6.32
C GLN A 74 0.18 19.78 6.03
N VAL A 75 0.25 20.47 4.89
CA VAL A 75 -0.71 21.49 4.48
C VAL A 75 -2.02 20.86 3.99
N GLU A 76 -1.94 19.79 3.22
CA GLU A 76 -3.07 19.27 2.46
C GLU A 76 -3.90 18.23 3.21
N CYS A 77 -3.28 17.49 4.15
CA CYS A 77 -3.95 16.46 4.93
C CYS A 77 -4.16 16.83 6.41
N GLY A 78 -3.67 17.98 6.89
CA GLY A 78 -4.05 18.54 8.19
C GLY A 78 -3.90 17.55 9.35
N ASN A 79 -4.98 17.21 10.06
CA ASN A 79 -4.96 16.23 11.16
C ASN A 79 -5.51 14.85 10.77
N SER A 80 -5.47 14.53 9.47
CA SER A 80 -5.94 13.24 8.97
C SER A 80 -5.04 12.10 9.47
N ILE A 81 -5.67 10.99 9.86
CA ILE A 81 -4.97 9.80 10.37
C ILE A 81 -4.12 9.08 9.33
N SER A 82 -4.34 9.36 8.05
CA SER A 82 -3.59 8.77 6.96
C SER A 82 -3.48 9.75 5.81
N GLY A 83 -2.40 9.65 5.04
CA GLY A 83 -2.24 10.46 3.87
C GLY A 83 -1.27 9.83 2.88
N GLU A 84 -1.56 10.04 1.61
CA GLU A 84 -0.78 9.59 0.47
C GLU A 84 -0.56 10.79 -0.45
N ILE A 85 0.70 11.13 -0.72
CA ILE A 85 1.06 12.26 -1.58
C ILE A 85 1.93 11.73 -2.71
N PHE A 86 1.46 11.92 -3.94
CA PHE A 86 2.18 11.60 -5.15
C PHE A 86 2.71 12.87 -5.80
N LEU A 87 4.03 12.97 -5.93
CA LEU A 87 4.72 13.95 -6.75
C LEU A 87 5.26 13.24 -8.00
N HIS A 88 5.74 14.03 -8.96
CA HIS A 88 6.27 13.48 -10.21
C HIS A 88 7.41 12.45 -10.01
N LYS A 89 8.28 12.67 -9.02
CA LYS A 89 9.51 11.88 -8.80
C LYS A 89 9.48 11.02 -7.52
N CYS A 90 8.44 11.13 -6.71
CA CYS A 90 8.37 10.44 -5.42
C CYS A 90 6.95 10.32 -4.89
N PHE A 91 6.79 9.37 -3.98
CA PHE A 91 5.58 9.03 -3.28
C PHE A 91 5.88 8.94 -1.78
N ILE A 92 4.96 9.47 -0.97
CA ILE A 92 4.97 9.21 0.47
C ILE A 92 3.59 8.76 0.94
N SER A 93 3.59 7.90 1.95
CA SER A 93 2.40 7.44 2.65
C SER A 93 2.64 7.43 4.16
N TYR A 94 1.61 7.80 4.92
CA TYR A 94 1.60 7.65 6.36
C TYR A 94 0.24 7.15 6.85
N GLY A 95 0.26 6.41 7.95
CA GLY A 95 -0.95 5.92 8.62
C GLY A 95 -0.76 5.83 10.13
N TYR A 96 -1.77 6.27 10.88
CA TYR A 96 -1.80 6.24 12.33
C TYR A 96 -2.50 4.97 12.86
N TYR A 97 -1.83 4.28 13.77
CA TYR A 97 -2.24 3.02 14.36
C TYR A 97 -2.28 3.17 15.90
N PRO A 98 -3.43 3.56 16.49
CA PRO A 98 -3.52 3.85 17.93
C PRO A 98 -3.16 2.64 18.81
N ASN A 99 -3.32 1.42 18.29
CA ASN A 99 -2.98 0.17 18.98
C ASN A 99 -1.57 -0.36 18.62
N GLY A 100 -0.72 0.49 18.04
CA GLY A 100 0.60 0.11 17.53
C GLY A 100 0.56 -0.37 16.07
N VAL A 101 1.66 -0.13 15.37
CA VAL A 101 1.84 -0.59 13.99
C VAL A 101 2.05 -2.10 13.99
N PRO A 102 1.23 -2.89 13.27
CA PRO A 102 1.45 -4.32 13.17
C PRO A 102 2.84 -4.60 12.57
N SER A 103 3.68 -5.30 13.32
CA SER A 103 5.00 -5.71 12.82
C SER A 103 4.80 -6.90 11.89
N ARG A 104 5.26 -6.77 10.64
CA ARG A 104 5.41 -7.91 9.74
C ARG A 104 6.68 -8.64 10.15
N ASP A 105 6.61 -9.41 11.24
CA ASP A 105 7.49 -10.56 11.32
C ASP A 105 7.15 -11.44 10.11
N SER A 106 8.17 -11.83 9.36
CA SER A 106 8.10 -12.62 8.13
C SER A 106 7.56 -14.03 8.38
N SER A 107 6.33 -14.14 8.85
CA SER A 107 5.51 -15.30 8.58
C SER A 107 4.77 -14.98 7.29
N TYR A 108 5.03 -15.78 6.26
CA TYR A 108 4.19 -15.87 5.07
C TYR A 108 2.82 -16.43 5.49
N SER A 109 2.09 -15.71 6.33
CA SER A 109 0.75 -16.05 6.76
C SER A 109 -0.20 -15.44 5.75
N SER A 110 -0.58 -16.29 4.79
CA SER A 110 -1.86 -16.34 4.10
C SER A 110 -2.73 -15.09 4.23
N PHE A 111 -3.00 -14.45 3.10
CA PHE A 111 -4.06 -13.45 2.87
C PHE A 111 -5.29 -13.68 3.79
N SER A 112 -5.30 -13.01 4.93
CA SER A 112 -6.48 -12.83 5.77
C SER A 112 -6.84 -11.36 5.71
N SER A 113 -7.35 -10.96 4.55
CA SER A 113 -8.06 -9.70 4.43
C SER A 113 -9.23 -9.77 5.40
N GLY A 114 -9.27 -8.86 6.38
CA GLY A 114 -10.45 -8.60 7.19
C GLY A 114 -11.67 -8.45 6.27
N LYS A 115 -12.50 -9.50 6.25
CA LYS A 115 -13.70 -9.58 5.44
C LYS A 115 -14.75 -10.21 6.34
N ASN A 116 -15.85 -9.48 6.48
CA ASN A 116 -17.14 -9.99 6.93
C ASN A 116 -17.26 -11.47 6.54
N PRO A 117 -17.60 -12.37 7.46
CA PRO A 117 -17.48 -13.83 7.26
C PRO A 117 -18.14 -14.33 5.96
N GLY A 118 -19.16 -13.64 5.45
CA GLY A 118 -19.78 -13.94 4.16
C GLY A 118 -18.89 -13.72 2.91
N LYS A 119 -17.97 -12.74 2.90
CA LYS A 119 -17.13 -12.44 1.72
C LYS A 119 -15.94 -13.41 1.57
N THR A 120 -15.43 -13.97 2.66
CA THR A 120 -14.33 -14.95 2.63
C THR A 120 -14.81 -16.33 2.17
N ALA A 121 -16.00 -16.75 2.63
CA ALA A 121 -16.61 -18.02 2.21
C ALA A 121 -16.89 -18.06 0.69
N ALA A 122 -17.31 -16.94 0.10
CA ALA A 122 -17.63 -16.85 -1.33
C ALA A 122 -16.41 -17.08 -2.24
N ILE A 123 -15.22 -16.59 -1.85
CA ILE A 123 -13.99 -16.74 -2.64
C ILE A 123 -13.52 -18.19 -2.65
N ILE A 124 -13.56 -18.87 -1.50
CA ILE A 124 -13.11 -20.26 -1.35
C ILE A 124 -14.04 -21.21 -2.11
N LEU A 125 -15.35 -21.04 -1.96
CA LEU A 125 -16.35 -21.87 -2.67
C LEU A 125 -16.35 -21.59 -4.18
N GLY A 126 -16.21 -20.32 -4.58
CA GLY A 126 -16.15 -19.94 -6.00
C GLY A 126 -14.93 -20.50 -6.73
N GLY A 127 -13.75 -20.50 -6.07
CA GLY A 127 -12.52 -21.03 -6.66
C GLY A 127 -12.62 -22.53 -7.00
N ILE A 128 -13.12 -23.35 -6.06
CA ILE A 128 -13.26 -24.80 -6.26
C ILE A 128 -14.26 -25.11 -7.38
N ALA A 129 -15.42 -24.45 -7.37
CA ALA A 129 -16.44 -24.63 -8.40
C ALA A 129 -15.93 -24.20 -9.80
N GLY A 130 -15.20 -23.09 -9.88
CA GLY A 130 -14.61 -22.59 -11.12
C GLY A 130 -13.61 -23.57 -11.73
N VAL A 131 -12.70 -24.13 -10.92
CA VAL A 131 -11.72 -25.13 -11.39
C VAL A 131 -12.41 -26.39 -11.87
N ALA A 132 -13.39 -26.90 -11.13
CA ALA A 132 -14.14 -28.10 -11.54
C ALA A 132 -14.87 -27.88 -12.88
N PHE A 133 -15.53 -26.74 -13.04
CA PHE A 133 -16.23 -26.39 -14.28
C PHE A 133 -15.27 -26.28 -15.47
N LEU A 134 -14.11 -25.66 -15.28
CA LEU A 134 -13.08 -25.52 -16.31
C LEU A 134 -12.55 -26.90 -16.76
N VAL A 135 -12.27 -27.80 -15.80
CA VAL A 135 -11.82 -29.17 -16.11
C VAL A 135 -12.89 -29.93 -16.91
N ILE A 136 -14.17 -29.86 -16.49
CA ILE A 136 -15.28 -30.50 -17.21
C ILE A 136 -15.39 -29.95 -18.63
N PHE A 137 -15.33 -28.63 -18.80
CA PHE A 137 -15.40 -27.99 -20.11
C PHE A 137 -14.23 -28.41 -21.01
N LEU A 138 -13.00 -28.49 -20.49
CA LEU A 138 -11.83 -28.96 -21.25
C LEU A 138 -11.96 -30.43 -21.65
N LEU A 139 -12.49 -31.29 -20.78
CA LEU A 139 -12.74 -32.69 -21.11
C LEU A 139 -13.79 -32.82 -22.22
N PHE A 140 -14.84 -32.01 -22.17
CA PHE A 140 -15.87 -31.98 -23.22
C PHE A 140 -15.33 -31.43 -24.54
N ALA A 141 -14.56 -30.36 -24.52
CA ALA A 141 -13.91 -29.83 -25.71
C ALA A 141 -12.92 -30.84 -26.34
N ARG A 142 -12.17 -31.59 -25.51
CA ARG A 142 -11.29 -32.66 -25.98
C ARG A 142 -12.07 -33.82 -26.60
N SER A 143 -13.20 -34.22 -26.03
CA SER A 143 -14.02 -35.30 -26.59
C SER A 143 -14.64 -34.92 -27.94
N LEU A 144 -15.04 -33.66 -28.11
CA LEU A 144 -15.50 -33.12 -29.39
C LEU A 144 -14.38 -33.03 -30.43
N ARG A 145 -13.18 -32.58 -30.05
CA ARG A 145 -12.02 -32.56 -30.95
C ARG A 145 -11.59 -33.95 -31.39
N LYS A 146 -11.69 -34.95 -30.50
CA LYS A 146 -11.39 -36.35 -30.85
C LYS A 146 -12.34 -36.86 -31.93
N LYS A 147 -13.64 -36.57 -31.83
CA LYS A 147 -14.63 -36.96 -32.86
C LYS A 147 -14.39 -36.35 -34.24
N HIS A 148 -13.76 -35.17 -34.34
CA HIS A 148 -13.45 -34.54 -35.63
C HIS A 148 -12.20 -35.14 -36.31
N ASN A 149 -11.29 -35.77 -35.55
CA ASN A 149 -10.08 -36.39 -36.12
C ASN A 149 -10.30 -37.84 -36.57
N ASP A 150 -11.44 -38.44 -36.23
CA ASP A 150 -11.81 -39.82 -36.59
C ASP A 150 -12.77 -39.88 -37.82
N TYR A 151 -12.97 -38.76 -38.54
CA TYR A 151 -13.71 -38.67 -39.81
C TYR A 151 -12.78 -38.25 -40.95
#